data_AF-A0A497GQZ8-F1
#
_entry.id   AF-A0A497GQZ8-F1
#
_cell.length_a   1.000
_cell.length_b   1.000
_cell.length_c   1.000
_cell.angle_alpha   90.00
_cell.angle_beta   90.00
_cell.angle_gamma   90.00
#
_symmetry.space_group_name_H-M   'P 1'
#
loop_
_entity.id
_entity.type
_entity.pdbx_description
1 polymer ?
#
loop_
_entity_poly.entity_id
_entity_poly.type
_entity_poly.pdbx_seq_one_letter_code
_entity_poly.pdbx_strand_id
1 'polypeptide(L)' 'MKKKVQLYARKELGINRHSLRYAFITYLLRKGISPSLIAKITRHKNLNYILTYTQQKTADKILEKLS' A
#
# COMPACT_ATOMS: atom_id res chain seq x y z
N MET A 1 -2.44 14.77 20.98
CA MET A 1 -1.15 14.41 20.30
C MET A 1 -1.28 13.96 18.85
N LYS A 2 -2.18 13.02 18.48
CA LYS A 2 -2.23 12.41 17.12
C LYS A 2 -2.46 13.37 15.94
N LYS A 3 -3.13 14.52 16.13
CA LYS A 3 -3.41 15.50 15.06
C LYS A 3 -2.18 16.33 14.66
N LYS A 4 -1.30 16.70 15.61
CA LYS A 4 -0.10 17.50 15.31
C LYS A 4 0.87 16.75 14.40
N VAL A 5 1.10 15.46 14.67
CA VAL A 5 1.95 14.60 13.84
C VAL A 5 1.39 14.41 12.44
N GLN A 6 0.06 14.24 12.30
CA GLN A 6 -0.58 14.15 10.98
C GLN A 6 -0.49 15.46 10.19
N LEU A 7 -0.69 16.60 10.85
CA LEU A 7 -0.58 17.91 10.21
C LEU A 7 0.86 18.20 9.78
N TYR A 8 1.84 17.90 10.64
CA TYR A 8 3.25 18.03 10.33
C TYR A 8 3.67 17.14 9.15
N ALA A 9 3.34 15.85 9.19
CA ALA A 9 3.66 14.93 8.10
C ALA A 9 3.01 15.34 6.76
N ARG A 10 1.80 15.91 6.80
CA ARG A 10 1.14 16.41 5.59
C ARG A 10 1.75 17.73 5.09
N LYS A 11 2.13 18.63 6.00
CA LYS A 11 2.61 19.98 5.66
C LYS A 11 4.06 19.99 5.22
N GLU A 12 4.92 19.23 5.91
CA GLU A 12 6.37 19.21 5.65
C GLU A 12 6.78 18.10 4.68
N LEU A 13 6.12 16.93 4.73
CA LEU A 13 6.50 15.77 3.90
C LEU A 13 5.51 15.50 2.76
N GLY A 14 4.34 16.15 2.74
CA GLY A 14 3.27 15.83 1.78
C GLY A 14 2.69 14.41 1.95
N ILE A 15 3.07 13.68 3.01
CA ILE A 15 2.69 12.28 3.19
C ILE A 15 1.35 12.22 3.92
N ASN A 16 0.41 11.47 3.35
CA ASN A 16 -0.87 11.20 3.98
C ASN A 16 -0.90 9.78 4.60
N ARG A 17 -1.84 9.54 5.51
CA ARG A 17 -1.96 8.25 6.20
C ARG A 17 -2.21 7.08 5.25
N HIS A 18 -2.88 7.33 4.13
CA HIS A 18 -3.15 6.30 3.13
C HIS A 18 -1.90 5.97 2.31
N SER A 19 -1.11 6.97 1.91
CA SER A 19 0.11 6.77 1.12
C SER A 19 1.14 5.97 1.91
N LEU A 20 1.29 6.22 3.21
CA LEU A 20 2.16 5.42 4.07
C LEU A 20 1.71 3.94 4.12
N ARG A 21 0.40 3.70 4.25
CA ARG A 21 -0.16 2.35 4.22
C ARG A 21 0.08 1.65 2.88
N TYR A 22 -0.11 2.35 1.76
CA TYR A 22 0.14 1.80 0.42
C TYR A 22 1.64 1.56 0.16
N ALA A 23 2.52 2.41 0.66
CA ALA A 23 3.97 2.21 0.59
C ALA A 23 4.38 0.93 1.34
N PHE A 24 3.82 0.72 2.54
CA PHE A 24 4.06 -0.48 3.33
C PHE A 24 3.54 -1.75 2.63
N ILE A 25 2.31 -1.72 2.10
CA ILE A 25 1.75 -2.84 1.33
C ILE A 25 2.60 -3.14 0.09
N THR A 26 2.99 -2.11 -0.66
CA THR A 26 3.84 -2.25 -1.86
C THR A 26 5.21 -2.84 -1.51
N TYR A 27 5.81 -2.45 -0.38
CA TYR A 27 7.06 -3.01 0.11
C TYR A 27 6.94 -4.51 0.42
N LEU A 28 5.88 -4.93 1.12
CA LEU A 28 5.64 -6.34 1.42
C LEU A 28 5.35 -7.17 0.16
N LEU A 29 4.63 -6.61 -0.81
CA LEU A 29 4.40 -7.23 -2.11
C LEU A 29 5.70 -7.43 -2.89
N ARG A 30 6.60 -6.42 -2.89
CA ARG A 30 7.92 -6.54 -3.52
C ARG A 30 8.79 -7.62 -2.88
N LYS A 31 8.56 -7.94 -1.60
CA LYS A 31 9.20 -9.07 -0.90
C LYS A 31 8.58 -10.44 -1.21
N GLY A 32 7.52 -10.51 -2.02
CA GLY A 32 6.84 -11.76 -2.38
C GLY A 32 5.87 -12.27 -1.31
N ILE A 33 5.47 -11.44 -0.35
CA ILE A 33 4.50 -11.83 0.68
C ILE A 33 3.10 -11.87 0.07
N SER A 34 2.34 -12.91 0.38
CA SER A 34 0.99 -13.08 -0.18
C SER A 34 0.03 -11.97 0.28
N PRO A 35 -0.87 -11.48 -0.60
CA PRO A 35 -1.80 -10.40 -0.27
C PRO A 35 -2.74 -10.70 0.92
N SER A 36 -3.09 -11.98 1.11
CA SER A 36 -3.89 -12.44 2.24
C SER A 36 -3.16 -12.25 3.58
N LEU A 37 -1.85 -12.55 3.61
CA LEU A 37 -1.03 -12.35 4.80
C LEU A 37 -0.84 -10.86 5.10
N ILE A 38 -0.60 -10.06 4.06
CA ILE A 38 -0.49 -8.59 4.16
C ILE A 38 -1.77 -8.01 4.76
N ALA A 39 -2.94 -8.46 4.31
CA ALA A 39 -4.21 -7.99 4.82
C ALA A 39 -4.43 -8.30 6.30
N LYS A 40 -3.97 -9.48 6.74
CA LYS A 40 -4.00 -9.88 8.15
C LYS A 40 -3.06 -9.01 8.99
N ILE A 41 -1.87 -8.69 8.47
CA ILE A 41 -0.89 -7.78 9.11
C ILE A 41 -1.46 -6.35 9.20
N THR A 42 -2.07 -5.84 8.13
CA THR A 42 -2.63 -4.48 8.08
C THR A 42 -4.03 -4.38 8.70
N ARG A 43 -4.55 -5.47 9.28
CA ARG A 43 -5.90 -5.57 9.87
C ARG A 43 -7.02 -5.05 8.96
N HIS A 44 -6.95 -5.35 7.66
CA HIS A 44 -8.04 -5.01 6.77
C HIS A 44 -9.20 -5.99 6.95
N LYS A 45 -10.41 -5.46 7.19
CA LYS A 45 -11.65 -6.25 7.20
C LYS A 45 -12.03 -6.74 5.81
N ASN A 46 -11.70 -5.98 4.76
CA ASN A 46 -12.04 -6.29 3.39
C ASN A 46 -10.78 -6.33 2.52
N LEU A 47 -10.55 -7.48 1.89
CA LEU A 47 -9.38 -7.76 1.07
C LEU A 47 -9.42 -7.05 -0.30
N ASN A 48 -10.62 -6.69 -0.77
CA ASN A 48 -10.86 -6.22 -2.13
C ASN A 48 -9.99 -4.99 -2.47
N TYR A 49 -9.83 -4.05 -1.53
CA TYR A 49 -9.01 -2.86 -1.77
C TYR A 49 -7.50 -3.14 -1.92
N ILE A 50 -6.98 -4.16 -1.23
CA ILE A 50 -5.59 -4.60 -1.47
C ILE A 50 -5.55 -5.32 -2.81
N LEU A 51 -6.48 -6.25 -3.05
CA LEU A 51 -6.54 -7.07 -4.26
C LEU A 51 -6.54 -6.22 -5.52
N THR A 52 -7.44 -5.23 -5.65
CA THR A 52 -7.51 -4.37 -6.83
C THR A 52 -6.20 -3.66 -7.09
N TYR A 53 -5.59 -3.07 -6.05
CA TYR A 53 -4.30 -2.38 -6.19
C TYR A 53 -3.16 -3.33 -6.55
N THR A 54 -3.16 -4.53 -5.95
CA THR A 54 -2.14 -5.55 -6.18
C THR A 54 -2.24 -6.12 -7.59
N GLN A 55 -3.45 -6.41 -8.03
CA GLN A 55 -3.77 -6.89 -9.37
C GLN A 55 -3.36 -5.86 -10.42
N GLN A 56 -3.72 -4.58 -10.23
CA GLN A 56 -3.28 -3.52 -11.13
C GLN A 56 -1.75 -3.44 -11.22
N LYS A 57 -1.06 -3.39 -10.07
CA LYS A 57 0.41 -3.34 -10.08
C LYS A 57 1.09 -4.57 -10.67
N THR A 58 0.46 -5.72 -10.55
CA THR A 58 0.96 -6.96 -11.16
C THR A 58 0.72 -6.94 -12.66
N ALA A 59 -0.44 -6.48 -13.11
CA ALA A 59 -0.77 -6.29 -14.53
C ALA A 59 0.18 -5.27 -15.18
N ASP A 60 0.42 -4.12 -14.55
CA ASP A 60 1.37 -3.10 -15.02
C ASP A 60 2.78 -3.70 -15.23
N LYS A 61 3.26 -4.50 -14.25
CA LYS A 61 4.57 -5.17 -14.34
C LYS A 61 4.63 -6.23 -15.44
N ILE A 62 3.53 -6.93 -15.69
CA ILE A 62 3.45 -7.93 -16.77
C ILE A 62 3.48 -7.21 -18.12
N LEU A 63 2.73 -6.11 -18.26
CA LEU A 63 2.71 -5.28 -19.46
C LEU A 63 4.09 -4.68 -19.76
N GLU A 64 4.79 -4.15 -18.76
CA GLU A 64 6.15 -3.61 -18.90
C GLU A 64 7.17 -4.66 -19.36
N LYS A 65 6.95 -5.95 -19.05
CA LYS A 65 7.81 -7.05 -19.53
C LYS A 65 7.47 -7.52 -20.94
N LEU A 66 6.25 -7.23 -21.42
CA LEU A 66 5.77 -7.64 -22.74
C LEU A 66 6.06 -6.58 -23.81
N SER A 67 6.24 -5.31 -23.41
CA SER A 67 6.70 -4.20 -24.25
C SER A 67 8.21 -4.19 -24.41
#